data_AF-A0A1B6KU96-F1
#
_entry.id   AF-A0A1B6KU96-F1
#
_cell.length_a   1.000
_cell.length_b   1.000
_cell.length_c   1.000
_cell.angle_alpha   90.00
_cell.angle_beta   90.00
_cell.angle_gamma   90.00
#
_symmetry.space_group_name_H-M   'P 1'
#
loop_
_entity.id
_entity.type
_entity.pdbx_description
1 polymer ?
#
loop_
_entity_poly.entity_id
_entity_poly.type
_entity_poly.pdbx_seq_one_letter_code
_entity_poly.pdbx_strand_id
1 'polypeptide(L)'
;MVAITTHHRFRIIVILCVCFSLLAQAVPAIEVQKFAEIDDRLVRILDSPKNKLEWHYMLKVILIVIRELKLYMKDMREDNAEMIQKAYEIYELGKPKFIDHTFSEPDVQEFGKVTDRQLEILHILRNLLDNLWNDFLDILSEKNW
;
A
#
# COMPACT_ATOMS: atom_id res chain seq x y z
N MET A 1 24.66 15.37 -18.20
CA MET A 1 24.13 14.89 -16.90
C MET A 1 22.86 15.65 -16.45
N VAL A 2 22.06 16.21 -17.39
CA VAL A 2 20.86 17.02 -17.08
C VAL A 2 19.55 16.32 -17.50
N ALA A 3 19.60 15.37 -18.44
CA ALA A 3 18.43 14.63 -18.91
C ALA A 3 17.92 13.58 -17.91
N ILE A 4 18.81 13.02 -17.07
CA ILE A 4 18.46 11.97 -16.10
C ILE A 4 17.64 12.56 -14.95
N THR A 5 17.97 13.78 -14.50
CA THR A 5 17.30 14.47 -13.40
C THR A 5 15.90 14.96 -13.76
N THR A 6 15.66 15.37 -15.01
CA THR A 6 14.32 15.72 -15.50
C THR A 6 13.43 14.49 -15.66
N HIS A 7 13.96 13.37 -16.17
CA HIS A 7 13.18 12.14 -16.37
C HIS A 7 12.71 11.53 -15.04
N HIS A 8 13.56 11.60 -14.00
CA HIS A 8 13.24 11.09 -12.67
C HIS A 8 12.18 11.95 -11.96
N ARG A 9 12.28 13.29 -12.07
CA ARG A 9 11.29 14.22 -11.54
C ARG A 9 9.93 14.10 -12.24
N PHE A 10 9.93 13.84 -13.55
CA PHE A 10 8.70 13.63 -14.31
C PHE A 10 8.00 12.32 -13.91
N ARG A 11 8.75 11.24 -13.67
CA ARG A 11 8.21 9.98 -13.13
C ARG A 11 7.51 10.20 -11.78
N ILE A 12 8.16 10.94 -10.87
CA ILE A 12 7.60 11.25 -9.54
C ILE A 12 6.32 12.08 -9.64
N ILE A 13 6.29 13.13 -10.48
CA ILE A 13 5.11 13.99 -10.67
C ILE A 13 3.94 13.19 -11.27
N VAL A 14 4.21 12.31 -12.22
CA VAL A 14 3.19 11.47 -12.87
C VAL A 14 2.65 10.39 -11.92
N ILE A 15 3.50 9.80 -11.08
CA ILE A 15 3.08 8.91 -10.00
C ILE A 15 2.19 9.68 -9.02
N LEU A 16 2.59 10.87 -8.59
CA LEU A 16 1.80 11.74 -7.72
C LEU A 16 0.44 12.09 -8.32
N CYS A 17 0.35 12.40 -9.62
CA CYS A 17 -0.92 12.69 -10.29
C CYS A 17 -1.85 11.47 -10.38
N VAL A 18 -1.32 10.27 -10.65
CA VAL A 18 -2.10 9.03 -10.67
C VAL A 18 -2.57 8.67 -9.26
N CYS A 19 -1.71 8.82 -8.25
CA CYS A 19 -2.07 8.66 -6.85
C CYS A 19 -3.16 9.66 -6.43
N PHE A 20 -3.06 10.93 -6.80
CA PHE A 20 -4.05 11.96 -6.51
C PHE A 20 -5.41 11.66 -7.17
N SER A 21 -5.41 11.19 -8.42
CA SER A 21 -6.63 10.84 -9.15
C SER A 21 -7.35 9.63 -8.53
N LEU A 22 -6.60 8.69 -7.95
CA LEU A 22 -7.13 7.50 -7.29
C LEU A 22 -7.66 7.79 -5.87
N LEU A 23 -7.16 8.83 -5.21
CA LEU A 23 -7.49 9.21 -3.82
C LEU A 23 -8.66 10.19 -3.67
N ALA A 24 -9.26 10.68 -4.77
CA ALA A 24 -10.29 11.74 -4.76
C ALA A 24 -11.68 11.34 -4.19
N GLN A 25 -11.81 10.17 -3.57
CA GLN A 25 -13.04 9.73 -2.91
C GLN A 25 -12.80 9.64 -1.40
N ALA A 26 -13.80 10.00 -0.59
CA ALA A 26 -13.76 9.76 0.86
C ALA A 26 -13.51 8.27 1.08
N VAL A 27 -12.35 7.96 1.65
CA VAL A 27 -11.91 6.59 1.88
C VAL A 27 -12.47 6.18 3.25
N PRO A 28 -13.30 5.13 3.34
CA PRO A 28 -13.72 4.62 4.64
C PRO A 28 -12.50 4.11 5.41
N ALA A 29 -12.43 4.41 6.71
CA ALA A 29 -11.35 3.95 7.56
C ALA A 29 -11.24 2.41 7.48
N ILE A 30 -10.01 1.90 7.39
CA ILE A 30 -9.80 0.45 7.45
C ILE A 30 -9.93 0.04 8.91
N GLU A 31 -11.02 -0.68 9.22
CA GLU A 31 -11.17 -1.38 10.50
C GLU A 31 -10.25 -2.61 10.54
N VAL A 32 -9.75 -2.94 11.73
CA VAL A 32 -8.84 -4.08 11.98
C VAL A 32 -9.37 -5.38 11.36
N GLN A 33 -10.66 -5.68 11.56
CA GLN A 33 -11.30 -6.89 11.03
C GLN A 33 -11.30 -6.95 9.50
N LYS A 34 -11.30 -5.79 8.83
CA LYS A 34 -11.25 -5.68 7.37
C LYS A 34 -9.81 -5.76 6.85
N PHE A 35 -8.80 -5.58 7.70
CA PHE A 35 -7.40 -5.52 7.27
C PHE A 35 -6.91 -6.86 6.71
N ALA A 36 -7.15 -7.97 7.44
CA ALA A 36 -6.78 -9.31 6.98
C ALA A 36 -7.50 -9.69 5.67
N GLU A 37 -8.79 -9.38 5.57
CA GLU A 37 -9.57 -9.61 4.34
C GLU A 37 -9.05 -8.80 3.15
N ILE A 38 -8.64 -7.55 3.40
CA ILE A 38 -8.01 -6.70 2.38
C ILE A 38 -6.70 -7.33 1.92
N ASP A 39 -5.84 -7.75 2.84
CA ASP A 39 -4.53 -8.34 2.53
C ASP A 39 -4.66 -9.62 1.70
N ASP A 40 -5.52 -10.56 2.12
CA ASP A 40 -5.80 -11.79 1.36
C ASP A 40 -6.36 -11.48 -0.03
N ARG A 41 -7.20 -10.45 -0.15
CA ARG A 41 -7.73 -10.01 -1.44
C ARG A 41 -6.64 -9.40 -2.33
N LEU A 42 -5.70 -8.65 -1.78
CA LEU A 42 -4.57 -8.08 -2.52
C LEU A 42 -3.68 -9.20 -3.08
N VAL A 43 -3.32 -10.19 -2.26
CA VAL A 43 -2.55 -11.37 -2.68
C VAL A 43 -3.27 -12.10 -3.81
N ARG A 44 -4.57 -12.37 -3.66
CA ARG A 44 -5.36 -13.06 -4.69
C ARG A 44 -5.37 -12.31 -6.03
N ILE A 45 -5.55 -10.99 -6.00
CA ILE A 45 -5.54 -10.18 -7.23
C ILE A 45 -4.15 -10.19 -7.87
N LEU A 46 -3.10 -10.15 -7.06
CA LEU A 46 -1.74 -10.17 -7.54
C LEU A 46 -1.38 -11.48 -8.24
N ASP A 47 -1.79 -12.63 -7.68
CA ASP A 47 -1.52 -13.95 -8.28
C ASP A 47 -2.26 -14.16 -9.60
N SER A 48 -3.50 -13.67 -9.70
CA SER A 48 -4.34 -13.93 -10.86
C SER A 48 -5.35 -12.79 -11.09
N PRO A 49 -4.91 -11.65 -11.63
CA PRO A 49 -5.80 -10.53 -11.93
C PRO A 49 -6.76 -10.91 -13.06
N LYS A 50 -8.08 -10.80 -12.83
CA LYS A 50 -9.08 -11.18 -13.86
C LYS A 50 -9.14 -10.21 -15.02
N ASN A 51 -8.78 -8.95 -14.77
CA ASN A 51 -8.78 -7.87 -15.75
C ASN A 51 -8.05 -6.63 -15.22
N LYS A 52 -7.85 -5.65 -16.11
CA LYS A 52 -7.23 -4.35 -15.80
C LYS A 52 -7.95 -3.56 -14.70
N LEU A 53 -9.27 -3.68 -14.57
CA LEU A 53 -10.02 -2.97 -13.54
C LEU A 53 -9.68 -3.50 -12.15
N GLU A 54 -9.55 -4.83 -12.01
CA GLU A 54 -9.16 -5.47 -10.76
C GLU A 54 -7.74 -5.10 -10.35
N TRP A 55 -6.81 -4.99 -11.32
CA TRP A 55 -5.47 -4.47 -11.06
C TRP A 55 -5.47 -3.03 -10.56
N HIS A 56 -6.21 -2.12 -11.21
CA HIS A 56 -6.32 -0.74 -10.75
C HIS A 56 -6.95 -0.65 -9.36
N TYR A 57 -7.94 -1.49 -9.07
CA TYR A 57 -8.53 -1.59 -7.75
C TYR A 57 -7.49 -1.98 -6.71
N MET A 58 -6.66 -3.00 -6.98
CA MET A 58 -5.57 -3.41 -6.09
C MET A 58 -4.61 -2.25 -5.81
N LEU A 59 -4.13 -1.55 -6.85
CA LEU A 59 -3.26 -0.37 -6.68
C LEU A 59 -3.92 0.74 -5.83
N LYS A 60 -5.22 0.97 -6.03
CA LYS A 60 -5.99 1.93 -5.23
C LYS A 60 -6.10 1.51 -3.77
N VAL A 61 -6.34 0.23 -3.50
CA VAL A 61 -6.45 -0.30 -2.14
C VAL A 61 -5.11 -0.22 -1.42
N ILE A 62 -3.98 -0.50 -2.08
CA ILE A 62 -2.64 -0.34 -1.48
C ILE A 62 -2.42 1.12 -1.07
N LEU A 63 -2.78 2.08 -1.91
CA LEU A 63 -2.70 3.51 -1.58
C LEU A 63 -3.56 3.88 -0.36
N ILE A 64 -4.74 3.28 -0.25
CA ILE A 64 -5.62 3.45 0.91
C ILE A 64 -4.94 2.91 2.17
N VAL A 65 -4.41 1.69 2.14
CA VAL A 65 -3.68 1.08 3.27
C VAL A 65 -2.52 1.97 3.72
N ILE A 66 -1.70 2.45 2.77
CA ILE A 66 -0.58 3.38 3.04
C ILE A 66 -1.08 4.66 3.73
N ARG A 67 -2.21 5.22 3.28
CA ARG A 67 -2.78 6.43 3.88
C ARG A 67 -3.27 6.17 5.30
N GLU A 68 -3.98 5.08 5.53
CA GLU A 68 -4.53 4.74 6.84
C GLU A 68 -3.41 4.44 7.85
N LEU A 69 -2.38 3.69 7.48
CA LEU A 69 -1.22 3.46 8.33
C LEU A 69 -0.54 4.77 8.74
N LYS A 70 -0.40 5.73 7.81
CA LYS A 70 0.13 7.07 8.15
C LYS A 70 -0.75 7.82 9.14
N LEU A 71 -2.07 7.68 9.07
CA LEU A 71 -3.00 8.29 10.02
C LEU A 71 -2.86 7.64 11.40
N TYR A 72 -2.84 6.31 11.46
CA TYR A 72 -2.59 5.59 12.71
C TYR A 72 -1.26 6.01 13.35
N MET A 73 -0.18 6.05 12.57
CA MET A 73 1.14 6.51 13.05
C MET A 73 1.11 7.95 13.57
N LYS A 74 0.40 8.85 12.89
CA LYS A 74 0.24 10.23 13.33
C LYS A 74 -0.48 10.28 14.68
N ASP A 75 -1.62 9.60 14.80
CA ASP A 75 -2.44 9.66 16.00
C ASP A 75 -1.80 8.92 17.19
N MET A 76 -1.03 7.85 16.91
CA MET A 76 -0.18 7.20 17.92
C MET A 76 0.90 8.15 18.45
N ARG A 77 1.55 8.94 17.58
CA ARG A 77 2.53 9.95 18.02
C ARG A 77 1.89 11.04 18.90
N GLU A 78 0.59 11.27 18.76
CA GLU A 78 -0.22 12.17 19.61
C GLU A 78 -0.77 11.46 20.86
N ASP A 79 -0.30 10.25 21.17
CA ASP A 79 -0.67 9.43 22.33
C ASP A 79 -2.18 9.12 22.42
N ASN A 80 -2.83 8.97 21.27
CA ASN A 80 -4.24 8.56 21.21
C ASN A 80 -4.37 7.06 21.56
N ALA A 81 -4.87 6.77 22.77
CA ALA A 81 -5.02 5.41 23.29
C ALA A 81 -5.88 4.48 22.41
N GLU A 82 -6.96 4.99 21.79
CA GLU A 82 -7.82 4.19 20.90
C GLU A 82 -7.04 3.75 19.65
N MET A 83 -6.22 4.65 19.10
CA MET A 83 -5.43 4.37 17.91
C MET A 83 -4.23 3.47 18.22
N ILE A 84 -3.62 3.61 19.40
CA ILE A 84 -2.57 2.68 19.87
C ILE A 84 -3.14 1.27 20.00
N GLN A 85 -4.33 1.10 20.61
CA GLN A 85 -4.98 -0.20 20.73
C GLN A 85 -5.28 -0.82 19.35
N LYS A 86 -5.86 -0.05 18.42
CA LYS A 86 -6.12 -0.51 17.05
C LYS A 86 -4.84 -0.88 16.30
N ALA A 87 -3.78 -0.10 16.47
CA ALA A 87 -2.48 -0.39 15.89
C ALA A 87 -1.89 -1.70 16.46
N TYR A 88 -2.02 -1.93 17.76
CA TYR A 88 -1.61 -3.19 18.36
C TYR A 88 -2.37 -4.38 17.80
N GLU A 89 -3.70 -4.26 17.62
CA GLU A 89 -4.49 -5.32 16.99
C GLU A 89 -4.07 -5.59 15.53
N ILE A 90 -3.69 -4.55 14.77
CA ILE A 90 -3.13 -4.72 13.42
C ILE A 90 -1.77 -5.41 13.47
N TYR A 91 -0.92 -5.06 14.43
CA TYR A 91 0.39 -5.69 14.63
C TYR A 91 0.27 -7.20 14.89
N GLU A 92 -0.69 -7.62 15.72
CA GLU A 92 -0.95 -9.03 16.04
C GLU A 92 -1.41 -9.85 14.82
N LEU A 93 -1.97 -9.21 13.79
CA LEU A 93 -2.26 -9.87 12.51
C LEU A 93 -0.99 -10.15 11.69
N GLY A 94 0.13 -9.54 12.04
CA GLY A 94 1.43 -9.68 11.40
C GLY A 94 1.63 -8.73 10.21
N LYS A 95 2.86 -8.78 9.66
CA LYS A 95 3.21 -8.01 8.45
C LYS A 95 2.27 -8.37 7.29
N PRO A 96 1.74 -7.39 6.54
CA PRO A 96 0.88 -7.67 5.40
C PRO A 96 1.55 -8.63 4.41
N LYS A 97 0.90 -9.77 4.15
CA LYS A 97 1.40 -10.84 3.28
C LYS A 97 1.69 -10.30 1.88
N PHE A 98 0.85 -9.37 1.41
CA PHE A 98 1.02 -8.74 0.11
C PHE A 98 2.39 -8.08 -0.08
N ILE A 99 3.07 -7.63 0.98
CA ILE A 99 4.39 -6.97 0.84
C ILE A 99 5.43 -7.97 0.33
N ASP A 100 5.53 -9.13 0.97
CA ASP A 100 6.57 -10.13 0.69
C ASP A 100 6.13 -11.20 -0.31
N HIS A 101 4.88 -11.14 -0.77
CA HIS A 101 4.32 -12.15 -1.68
C HIS A 101 5.00 -12.14 -3.06
N THR A 102 5.51 -13.30 -3.45
CA THR A 102 6.14 -13.54 -4.75
C THR A 102 5.10 -13.86 -5.81
N PHE A 103 5.23 -13.28 -7.01
CA PHE A 103 4.34 -13.54 -8.14
C PHE A 103 5.14 -13.50 -9.46
N SER A 104 4.56 -14.03 -10.54
CA SER A 104 5.16 -14.03 -11.87
C SER A 104 4.74 -12.80 -12.66
N GLU A 105 5.67 -11.87 -12.90
CA GLU A 105 5.42 -10.68 -13.72
C GLU A 105 4.98 -11.01 -15.15
N PRO A 106 5.62 -11.96 -15.88
CA PRO A 106 5.17 -12.35 -17.21
C PRO A 106 3.72 -12.83 -17.23
N ASP A 107 3.31 -13.63 -16.25
CA ASP A 107 1.95 -14.17 -16.19
C ASP A 107 0.92 -13.06 -15.96
N VAL A 108 1.18 -12.11 -15.05
CA VAL A 108 0.23 -11.01 -14.82
C VAL A 108 0.18 -10.02 -15.98
N GLN A 109 1.26 -9.86 -16.74
CA GLN A 109 1.27 -9.08 -17.98
C GLN A 109 0.41 -9.74 -19.05
N GLU A 110 0.57 -11.06 -19.24
CA GLU A 110 -0.17 -11.84 -20.25
C GLU A 110 -1.67 -11.95 -19.91
N PHE A 111 -2.00 -12.43 -18.72
CA PHE A 111 -3.40 -12.73 -18.33
C PHE A 111 -4.14 -11.49 -17.84
N GLY A 112 -3.47 -10.63 -17.06
CA GLY A 112 -4.06 -9.42 -16.48
C GLY A 112 -4.13 -8.22 -17.41
N LYS A 113 -3.43 -8.30 -18.57
CA LYS A 113 -3.18 -7.15 -19.46
C LYS A 113 -2.55 -5.97 -18.71
N VAL A 114 -1.67 -6.29 -17.77
CA VAL A 114 -0.94 -5.32 -16.96
C VAL A 114 0.24 -4.81 -17.78
N THR A 115 0.42 -3.49 -17.77
CA THR A 115 1.54 -2.84 -18.47
C THR A 115 2.77 -2.75 -17.57
N ASP A 116 3.97 -2.66 -18.15
CA ASP A 116 5.23 -2.46 -17.41
C ASP A 116 5.17 -1.29 -16.44
N ARG A 117 4.51 -0.20 -16.86
CA ARG A 117 4.31 0.98 -16.01
C ARG A 117 3.44 0.69 -14.79
N GLN A 118 2.44 -0.19 -14.93
CA GLN A 118 1.60 -0.59 -13.81
C GLN A 118 2.34 -1.53 -12.85
N LEU A 119 3.25 -2.36 -13.35
CA LEU A 119 4.20 -3.13 -12.52
C LEU A 119 5.20 -2.23 -11.79
N GLU A 120 5.75 -1.21 -12.48
CA GLU A 120 6.63 -0.22 -11.85
C GLU A 120 5.91 0.50 -10.69
N ILE A 121 4.65 0.90 -10.89
CA ILE A 121 3.82 1.49 -9.84
C ILE A 121 3.61 0.50 -8.68
N LEU A 122 3.30 -0.76 -8.97
CA LEU A 122 3.14 -1.80 -7.94
C LEU A 122 4.39 -1.91 -7.06
N HIS A 123 5.58 -2.02 -7.66
CA HIS A 123 6.85 -2.14 -6.95
C HIS A 123 7.14 -0.92 -6.07
N ILE A 124 6.87 0.28 -6.58
CA ILE A 124 7.02 1.51 -5.81
C ILE A 124 6.08 1.51 -4.59
N LEU A 125 4.82 1.13 -4.79
CA LEU A 125 3.84 1.07 -3.70
C LEU A 125 4.18 -0.01 -2.67
N ARG A 126 4.67 -1.17 -3.10
CA ARG A 126 5.14 -2.24 -2.23
C ARG A 126 6.31 -1.79 -1.36
N ASN A 127 7.35 -1.22 -1.97
CA ASN A 127 8.50 -0.72 -1.23
C ASN A 127 8.11 0.42 -0.27
N LEU A 128 7.19 1.29 -0.68
CA LEU A 128 6.68 2.35 0.20
C LEU A 128 5.92 1.77 1.40
N LEU A 129 5.08 0.76 1.18
CA LEU A 129 4.33 0.10 2.24
C LEU A 129 5.24 -0.69 3.19
N ASP A 130 6.28 -1.36 2.67
CA ASP A 130 7.25 -2.08 3.48
C ASP A 130 8.02 -1.15 4.43
N ASN A 131 8.55 -0.04 3.90
CA ASN A 131 9.20 0.98 4.73
C ASN A 131 8.24 1.57 5.77
N LEU A 132 7.00 1.88 5.35
CA LEU A 132 5.99 2.42 6.26
C LEU A 132 5.60 1.43 7.36
N TRP A 133 5.57 0.14 7.06
CA TRP A 133 5.31 -0.90 8.04
C TRP A 133 6.41 -0.94 9.10
N ASN A 134 7.68 -0.84 8.71
CA ASN A 134 8.79 -0.76 9.67
C ASN A 134 8.68 0.51 10.54
N ASP A 135 8.40 1.67 9.94
CA ASP A 135 8.18 2.91 10.70
C ASP A 135 6.99 2.78 11.68
N PHE A 136 5.94 2.06 11.28
CA PHE A 136 4.78 1.77 12.12
C PHE A 136 5.17 0.91 13.33
N LEU A 137 5.98 -0.14 13.13
CA LEU A 137 6.49 -0.98 14.22
C LEU A 137 7.37 -0.19 15.19
N ASP A 138 8.25 0.66 14.66
CA ASP A 138 9.13 1.49 15.49
C ASP A 138 8.30 2.41 16.40
N ILE A 139 7.32 3.14 15.84
CA ILE A 139 6.43 4.02 16.63
C ILE A 139 5.65 3.20 17.66
N LEU A 140 5.08 2.06 17.27
CA LEU A 140 4.28 1.24 18.18
C LEU A 140 5.14 0.71 19.34
N SER A 141 6.40 0.35 19.09
CA SER A 141 7.34 -0.12 20.11
C SER A 141 7.72 0.94 21.15
N GLU A 142 7.65 2.23 20.78
CA GLU A 142 7.86 3.36 21.70
C GLU A 142 6.67 3.58 22.63
N LYS A 143 5.52 2.96 22.35
CA LYS A 143 4.32 3.11 23.19
C LYS A 143 4.35 2.08 24.30
N ASN A 144 4.15 2.54 25.53
CA ASN A 144 3.94 1.67 26.69
C ASN A 144 2.50 1.12 26.65
N TRP A 145 2.34 0.03 25.90
CA TRP A 145 1.29 -0.98 25.99
C TRP A 145 1.28 -1.73 27.32
#